data_AF-A0A2V6FC76-F1
#
_entry.id   AF-A0A2V6FC76-F1
#
_cell.length_a   1.000
_cell.length_b   1.000
_cell.length_c   1.000
_cell.angle_alpha   90.00
_cell.angle_beta   90.00
_cell.angle_gamma   90.00
#
_symmetry.space_group_name_H-M   'P 1'
#
loop_
_entity.id
_entity.type
_entity.pdbx_description
1 polymer ?
#
loop_
_entity_poly.entity_id
_entity_poly.type
_entity_poly.pdbx_seq_one_letter_code
_entity_poly.pdbx_strand_id
1 'polypeptide(L)'
;MVNIGILGSGKGSNCRAILQSIRDGKLDAKATVVISDVLEAPILEIAGEFGVHNAYLPPGHFRTRLEPIVEEQLVEMLRNAGVEVVVLAGFMRVLKEPMLAAFPRQIVNIHPSLLPTFP
;
A
#
# COMPACT_ATOMS: atom_id res chain seq x y z
N MET A 1 -11.90 -12.72 -7.44
CA MET A 1 -10.87 -12.45 -6.43
C MET A 1 -9.67 -11.76 -7.06
N VAL A 2 -9.50 -10.47 -6.78
CA VAL A 2 -8.40 -9.63 -7.28
C VAL A 2 -7.27 -9.59 -6.26
N ASN A 3 -6.01 -9.69 -6.70
CA ASN A 3 -4.85 -9.55 -5.82
C ASN A 3 -4.55 -8.07 -5.55
N ILE A 4 -4.54 -7.69 -4.27
CA ILE A 4 -4.27 -6.32 -3.84
C ILE A 4 -2.95 -6.23 -3.06
N GLY A 5 -2.22 -5.14 -3.29
CA GLY A 5 -1.07 -4.73 -2.49
C GLY A 5 -1.44 -3.49 -1.68
N ILE A 6 -1.24 -3.52 -0.37
CA ILE A 6 -1.61 -2.40 0.52
C ILE A 6 -0.35 -1.64 0.91
N LEU A 7 -0.33 -0.33 0.68
CA LEU A 7 0.77 0.57 1.07
C LEU A 7 0.33 1.44 2.24
N GLY A 8 1.19 1.62 3.25
CA GLY A 8 0.92 2.56 4.35
C GLY A 8 2.13 2.86 5.22
N SER A 9 2.13 4.03 5.86
CA SER A 9 3.31 4.57 6.60
C SER A 9 3.12 4.62 8.11
N GLY A 10 2.05 4.06 8.67
CA GLY A 10 1.67 4.31 10.07
C GLY A 10 0.73 3.28 10.68
N LYS A 11 -0.28 3.77 11.42
CA LYS A 11 -1.15 2.96 12.31
C LYS A 11 -1.88 1.81 11.63
N GLY A 12 -2.13 1.88 10.32
CA GLY A 12 -2.74 0.78 9.55
C GLY A 12 -4.22 0.50 9.85
N SER A 13 -4.99 1.44 10.42
CA SER A 13 -6.42 1.23 10.71
C SER A 13 -7.24 0.88 9.46
N ASN A 14 -6.99 1.55 8.33
CA ASN A 14 -7.60 1.21 7.04
C ASN A 14 -7.15 -0.16 6.54
N CYS A 15 -5.87 -0.51 6.69
CA CYS A 15 -5.36 -1.84 6.35
C CYS A 15 -6.11 -2.94 7.12
N ARG A 16 -6.23 -2.80 8.45
CA ARG A 16 -6.99 -3.73 9.29
C ARG A 16 -8.45 -3.86 8.83
N ALA A 17 -9.11 -2.75 8.53
CA ALA A 17 -10.50 -2.75 8.06
C ALA A 17 -10.65 -3.51 6.72
N ILE A 18 -9.73 -3.30 5.77
CA ILE A 18 -9.71 -4.00 4.48
C ILE A 18 -9.49 -5.50 4.70
N LEU A 19 -8.47 -5.87 5.49
CA LEU A 19 -8.15 -7.27 5.77
C LEU A 19 -9.28 -7.99 6.49
N GLN A 20 -9.97 -7.31 7.43
CA GLN A 20 -11.15 -7.84 8.07
C GLN A 20 -12.29 -8.06 7.07
N SER A 21 -12.53 -7.12 6.15
CA SER A 21 -13.58 -7.24 5.13
C SER A 21 -13.34 -8.43 4.19
N ILE A 22 -12.08 -8.68 3.83
CA ILE A 22 -11.66 -9.87 3.07
C ILE A 22 -11.94 -11.14 3.88
N ARG A 23 -11.47 -11.18 5.14
CA ARG A 23 -11.66 -12.34 6.03
C ARG A 23 -13.14 -12.67 6.27
N ASP A 24 -13.99 -11.65 6.39
CA ASP A 24 -15.44 -11.78 6.57
C ASP A 24 -16.17 -12.18 5.26
N GLY A 25 -15.48 -12.27 4.13
CA GLY A 25 -16.08 -12.55 2.82
C GLY A 25 -16.91 -11.40 2.23
N LYS A 26 -16.78 -10.18 2.78
CA LYS A 26 -17.48 -8.97 2.29
C LYS A 26 -16.78 -8.33 1.09
N LEU A 27 -15.48 -8.57 0.94
CA LEU A 27 -14.67 -8.09 -0.16
C LEU A 27 -14.02 -9.28 -0.89
N ASP A 28 -14.38 -9.48 -2.17
CA ASP A 28 -13.79 -10.53 -3.05
C ASP A 28 -12.39 -10.12 -3.56
N ALA A 29 -11.44 -10.06 -2.63
CA ALA A 29 -10.04 -9.72 -2.91
C ALA A 29 -9.10 -10.58 -2.06
N LYS A 30 -7.84 -10.65 -2.49
CA LYS A 30 -6.76 -11.28 -1.74
C LYS A 30 -5.65 -10.27 -1.51
N ALA A 31 -5.37 -9.92 -0.26
CA ALA A 31 -4.19 -9.14 0.06
C ALA A 31 -2.95 -10.03 -0.06
N THR A 32 -2.06 -9.73 -1.01
CA THR A 32 -0.86 -10.55 -1.24
C THR A 32 0.37 -9.99 -0.52
N VAL A 33 0.42 -8.66 -0.34
CA VAL A 33 1.49 -8.00 0.39
C VAL A 33 1.01 -6.71 1.05
N VAL A 34 1.56 -6.40 2.22
CA VAL A 34 1.46 -5.09 2.86
C VAL A 34 2.86 -4.49 2.95
N ILE A 35 3.06 -3.30 2.38
CA ILE A 35 4.36 -2.64 2.32
C ILE A 35 4.32 -1.32 3.10
N SER A 36 5.35 -1.08 3.91
CA SER A 36 5.54 0.18 4.63
C SER A 36 6.90 0.78 4.33
N ASP A 37 6.93 2.10 4.25
CA ASP A 37 8.15 2.90 4.19
C ASP A 37 8.71 3.27 5.57
N VAL A 38 8.11 2.76 6.62
CA VAL A 38 8.51 2.94 8.02
C VAL A 38 8.63 1.56 8.66
N LEU A 39 9.85 1.17 9.04
CA LEU A 39 10.17 -0.18 9.54
C LEU A 39 9.37 -0.58 10.78
N GLU A 40 9.10 0.39 11.67
CA GLU A 40 8.38 0.18 12.92
C GLU A 40 6.88 0.53 12.81
N ALA A 41 6.34 0.68 11.60
CA ALA A 41 4.94 1.03 11.45
C ALA A 41 4.02 -0.14 11.88
N PRO A 42 3.00 0.11 12.74
CA PRO A 42 2.06 -0.92 13.17
C PRO A 42 1.34 -1.65 12.04
N ILE A 43 1.24 -1.05 10.85
CA ILE A 43 0.67 -1.70 9.66
C ILE A 43 1.37 -3.02 9.29
N LEU A 44 2.67 -3.16 9.54
CA LEU A 44 3.43 -4.37 9.25
C LEU A 44 3.05 -5.51 10.21
N GLU A 45 2.87 -5.20 11.49
CA GLU A 45 2.38 -6.15 12.49
C GLU A 45 0.95 -6.60 12.16
N ILE A 46 0.08 -5.65 11.79
CA ILE A 46 -1.28 -5.93 11.34
C ILE A 46 -1.29 -6.94 10.19
N ALA A 47 -0.42 -6.79 9.20
CA ALA A 47 -0.34 -7.76 8.10
C ALA A 47 0.00 -9.17 8.62
N GLY A 48 0.94 -9.28 9.56
CA GLY A 48 1.28 -10.53 10.23
C GLY A 48 0.11 -11.18 10.99
N GLU A 49 -0.68 -10.39 11.73
CA GLU A 49 -1.88 -10.87 12.44
C GLU A 49 -2.91 -11.54 11.52
N PHE A 50 -2.99 -11.08 10.27
CA PHE A 50 -3.91 -11.63 9.26
C PHE A 50 -3.24 -12.68 8.35
N GLY A 51 -1.99 -13.06 8.62
CA GLY A 51 -1.25 -14.04 7.81
C GLY A 51 -0.86 -13.54 6.42
N VAL A 52 -0.78 -12.22 6.23
CA VAL A 52 -0.39 -11.58 4.97
C VAL A 52 1.10 -11.26 5.00
N HIS A 53 1.80 -11.50 3.89
CA HIS A 53 3.21 -11.13 3.77
C HIS A 53 3.38 -9.61 3.96
N ASN A 54 4.40 -9.23 4.73
CA ASN A 54 4.74 -7.83 4.94
C ASN A 54 6.17 -7.55 4.49
N ALA A 55 6.42 -6.32 4.05
CA ALA A 55 7.73 -5.90 3.61
C ALA A 55 8.01 -4.44 3.97
N TYR A 56 9.25 -4.16 4.32
CA TYR A 56 9.75 -2.81 4.54
C TYR A 56 10.45 -2.29 3.28
N LEU A 57 10.10 -1.09 2.84
CA LEU A 57 10.74 -0.36 1.76
C LEU A 57 11.47 0.87 2.34
N PRO A 58 12.80 0.89 2.42
CA PRO A 58 13.54 2.07 2.88
C PRO A 58 13.22 3.31 2.01
N PRO A 59 12.70 4.42 2.55
CA PRO A 59 12.16 5.54 1.75
C PRO A 59 13.21 6.39 1.02
N GLY A 60 14.50 6.12 1.23
CA GLY A 60 15.60 6.96 0.77
C GLY A 60 15.74 8.25 1.59
N HIS A 61 16.33 9.28 1.00
CA HIS A 61 16.66 10.53 1.70
C HIS A 61 15.50 11.53 1.78
N PHE A 62 14.45 11.38 0.97
CA PHE A 62 13.38 12.37 0.86
C PHE A 62 12.20 12.09 1.82
N ARG A 63 11.70 13.16 2.45
CA ARG A 63 10.60 13.09 3.44
C ARG A 63 9.20 12.93 2.83
N THR A 64 8.96 13.38 1.60
CA THR A 64 7.61 13.44 1.01
C THR A 64 7.44 12.60 -0.24
N ARG A 65 8.53 12.05 -0.77
CA ARG A 65 8.56 11.22 -1.98
C ARG A 65 9.60 10.13 -1.80
N LEU A 66 9.51 9.11 -2.63
CA LEU A 66 10.56 8.12 -2.79
C LEU A 66 11.59 8.63 -3.81
N GLU A 67 12.81 8.10 -3.73
CA GLU A 67 13.76 8.21 -4.84
C GLU A 67 13.30 7.34 -6.01
N PRO A 68 13.60 7.71 -7.28
CA PRO A 68 13.15 6.94 -8.44
C PRO A 68 13.53 5.45 -8.36
N ILE A 69 14.76 5.15 -7.92
CA ILE A 69 15.25 3.78 -7.74
C ILE A 69 14.47 3.01 -6.65
N VAL A 70 14.03 3.70 -5.60
CA VAL A 70 13.22 3.10 -4.52
C VAL A 70 11.78 2.88 -5.01
N GLU A 71 11.26 3.74 -5.87
CA GLU A 71 9.97 3.54 -6.52
C GLU A 71 9.98 2.36 -7.50
N GLU A 72 11.08 2.15 -8.24
CA GLU A 72 11.27 0.96 -9.09
C GLU A 72 11.30 -0.32 -8.24
N GLN A 73 12.02 -0.31 -7.10
CA GLN A 73 12.02 -1.42 -6.15
C GLN A 73 10.62 -1.71 -5.61
N LEU A 74 9.84 -0.67 -5.28
CA LEU A 74 8.45 -0.84 -4.85
C LEU A 74 7.60 -1.51 -5.93
N VAL A 75 7.76 -1.10 -7.20
CA VAL A 75 7.07 -1.73 -8.34
C VAL A 75 7.45 -3.20 -8.46
N GLU A 76 8.73 -3.54 -8.33
CA GLU A 76 9.20 -4.93 -8.38
C GLU A 76 8.61 -5.77 -7.25
N MET A 77 8.61 -5.26 -6.02
CA MET A 77 8.01 -5.93 -4.85
C MET A 77 6.53 -6.24 -5.09
N LEU A 78 5.77 -5.27 -5.60
CA LEU A 78 4.34 -5.43 -5.91
C LEU A 78 4.11 -6.46 -7.04
N ARG A 79 4.89 -6.39 -8.12
CA ARG A 79 4.80 -7.32 -9.24
C ARG A 79 5.17 -8.76 -8.84
N ASN A 80 6.23 -8.92 -8.06
CA ASN A 80 6.66 -10.22 -7.55
C ASN A 80 5.63 -10.84 -6.60
N ALA A 81 4.89 -10.00 -5.86
CA ALA A 81 3.76 -10.42 -5.04
C ALA A 81 2.46 -10.65 -5.85
N GLY A 82 2.49 -10.53 -7.18
CA GLY A 82 1.33 -10.75 -8.05
C GLY A 82 0.20 -9.74 -7.85
N VAL A 83 0.51 -8.51 -7.42
CA VAL A 83 -0.47 -7.45 -7.18
C VAL A 83 -1.07 -6.97 -8.50
N GLU A 84 -2.39 -6.85 -8.53
CA GLU A 84 -3.17 -6.30 -9.64
C GLU A 84 -3.67 -4.89 -9.32
N VAL A 85 -4.03 -4.61 -8.06
CA VAL A 85 -4.50 -3.30 -7.58
C VAL A 85 -3.69 -2.84 -6.37
N VAL A 86 -3.19 -1.62 -6.42
CA VAL A 86 -2.48 -0.98 -5.30
C VAL A 86 -3.47 -0.14 -4.48
N VAL A 87 -3.51 -0.38 -3.18
CA VAL A 87 -4.36 0.35 -2.23
C VAL A 87 -3.50 1.20 -1.32
N LEU A 88 -3.66 2.52 -1.40
CA LEU A 88 -2.98 3.47 -0.51
C LEU A 88 -3.82 3.64 0.77
N ALA A 89 -3.36 3.02 1.86
CA ALA A 89 -4.03 2.99 3.15
C ALA A 89 -3.23 3.77 4.20
N GLY A 90 -3.12 5.09 3.98
CA GLY A 90 -2.29 5.98 4.81
C GLY A 90 -0.82 5.96 4.41
N PHE A 91 -0.54 5.87 3.10
CA PHE A 91 0.80 6.00 2.54
C PHE A 91 1.17 7.48 2.35
N MET A 92 2.27 7.91 2.96
CA MET A 92 2.62 9.34 3.10
C MET A 92 3.65 9.81 2.05
N ARG A 93 3.94 9.00 1.03
CA ARG A 93 4.84 9.36 -0.07
C ARG A 93 4.03 9.65 -1.32
N VAL A 94 4.37 10.74 -1.99
CA VAL A 94 3.84 11.09 -3.31
C VAL A 94 4.42 10.10 -4.33
N LEU A 95 3.55 9.32 -4.97
CA LEU A 95 3.92 8.43 -6.07
C LEU A 95 4.29 9.23 -7.33
N LYS A 96 5.29 8.74 -8.07
CA LYS A 96 5.74 9.32 -9.35
C LYS A 96 5.56 8.32 -10.49
N GLU A 97 6.16 8.67 -11.62
CA GLU A 97 5.99 8.00 -12.91
C GLU A 97 6.21 6.48 -12.85
N PRO A 98 7.24 5.92 -12.17
CA PRO A 98 7.42 4.47 -12.12
C PRO A 98 6.18 3.72 -11.62
N MET A 99 5.55 4.21 -10.55
CA MET A 99 4.34 3.62 -9.98
C MET A 99 3.11 3.85 -10.87
N LEU A 100 2.93 5.07 -11.37
CA LEU A 100 1.77 5.44 -12.21
C LEU A 100 1.77 4.67 -13.54
N ALA A 101 2.96 4.47 -14.13
CA ALA A 101 3.13 3.70 -15.36
C ALA A 101 3.01 2.19 -15.13
N ALA A 102 3.44 1.68 -13.98
CA ALA A 102 3.37 0.25 -13.66
C ALA A 102 1.95 -0.24 -13.33
N PHE A 103 1.12 0.62 -12.73
CA PHE A 103 -0.25 0.32 -12.29
C PHE A 103 -1.28 1.31 -12.87
N PRO A 104 -1.39 1.42 -14.21
CA PRO A 104 -2.24 2.43 -14.84
C PRO A 104 -3.72 2.17 -14.53
N ARG A 105 -4.39 3.15 -13.90
CA ARG A 105 -5.78 3.04 -13.41
C ARG A 105 -6.01 1.89 -12.41
N GLN A 106 -4.96 1.41 -11.76
CA GLN A 106 -5.02 0.32 -10.78
C GLN A 106 -4.51 0.76 -9.40
N ILE A 107 -4.62 2.05 -9.08
CA ILE A 107 -4.24 2.62 -7.79
C ILE A 107 -5.46 3.32 -7.20
N VAL A 108 -5.80 2.99 -5.96
CA VAL A 108 -6.87 3.65 -5.20
C VAL A 108 -6.32 4.24 -3.92
N ASN A 109 -6.80 5.42 -3.55
CA ASN A 109 -6.42 6.12 -2.33
C ASN A 109 -7.66 6.52 -1.52
N ILE A 110 -7.52 6.55 -0.20
CA ILE A 110 -8.45 7.23 0.69
C ILE A 110 -7.81 8.52 1.21
N HIS A 111 -8.52 9.64 1.06
CA HIS A 111 -8.08 10.95 1.53
C HIS A 111 -9.04 11.45 2.62
N PRO A 112 -8.55 11.99 3.76
CA PRO A 112 -9.40 12.37 4.89
C PRO A 112 -10.07 13.74 4.69
N SER A 113 -10.67 13.97 3.52
CA SER A 113 -11.45 15.18 3.22
C SER A 113 -12.46 14.92 2.09
N LEU A 114 -13.36 15.88 1.88
CA LEU A 114 -14.32 15.86 0.78
C LEU A 114 -13.73 16.57 -0.44
N LEU A 115 -12.97 15.83 -1.24
CA LEU A 115 -12.41 16.33 -2.49
C LEU A 115 -13.50 16.97 -3.40
N PRO A 116 -13.18 18.07 -4.10
CA PRO A 116 -11.87 18.72 -4.22
C PRO A 116 -11.50 19.65 -3.05
N THR A 117 -12.31 19.69 -1.99
CA THR A 117 -12.04 20.53 -0.81
C THR A 117 -10.94 19.90 0.04
N PHE A 118 -9.87 20.66 0.33
CA PHE A 118 -8.70 20.22 1.13
C PHE A 118 -7.96 18.99 0.52
N PRO A 119 -7.27 19.16 -0.62
CA PRO A 119 -6.48 18.09 -1.25
C PRO A 119 -5.21 17.72 -0.47
#